data_AF-A0A940L3V4-F1
#
_entry.id   AF-A0A940L3V4-F1
#
_cell.length_a   1.000
_cell.length_b   1.000
_cell.length_c   1.000
_cell.angle_alpha   90.00
_cell.angle_beta   90.00
_cell.angle_gamma   90.00
#
_symmetry.space_group_name_H-M   'P 1'
#
loop_
_entity.id
_entity.type
_entity.pdbx_description
1 polymer ?
#
loop_
_entity_poly.entity_id
_entity_poly.type
_entity_poly.pdbx_seq_one_letter_code
_entity_poly.pdbx_strand_id
1 'polypeptide(L)'
;MKFLLSVIILVSAFVTQAHAEISEVQFNSLISLFQKQYPDISFQGSWFNDTVNAQAMRFDDAKLVVIYGGLARDAATTADSFALMVCHEVGHHLGDGPYFPAPAGSITWAAGEGAADYFAVHGCFNQLAASIPAQSLSLPSDQVTSLKQLCSAQSSPVICARAAVAGLMVAKLQWNVLPEENPEPRIGGHDSSKVGKTLLDYASPQCRLDTFIASALGSARPACWSH
;
A
#
# COMPACT_ATOMS: atom_id res chain seq x y z
N MET A 1 44.38 -24.98 -45.44
CA MET A 1 42.99 -25.12 -45.94
C MET A 1 42.05 -24.72 -44.81
N LYS A 2 41.22 -23.69 -45.06
CA LYS A 2 40.15 -23.09 -44.23
C LYS A 2 40.52 -22.10 -43.09
N PHE A 3 40.30 -20.82 -43.43
CA PHE A 3 39.96 -19.66 -42.60
C PHE A 3 38.63 -19.83 -41.85
N LEU A 4 38.46 -19.08 -40.73
CA LEU A 4 37.25 -18.36 -40.23
C LEU A 4 37.60 -17.85 -38.81
N LEU A 5 37.95 -16.59 -38.53
CA LEU A 5 37.19 -15.33 -38.50
C LEU A 5 35.82 -15.35 -37.79
N SER A 6 35.74 -14.51 -36.74
CA SER A 6 34.55 -13.82 -36.19
C SER A 6 33.62 -14.66 -35.30
N VAL A 7 32.96 -14.16 -34.24
CA VAL A 7 32.35 -12.84 -34.03
C VAL A 7 32.29 -12.53 -32.52
N ILE A 8 32.62 -11.29 -32.15
CA ILE A 8 32.22 -10.65 -30.89
C ILE A 8 30.70 -10.39 -30.97
N ILE A 9 29.90 -10.93 -30.06
CA ILE A 9 28.64 -10.29 -29.66
C ILE A 9 28.70 -10.04 -28.17
N LEU A 10 29.08 -8.81 -27.85
CA LEU A 10 28.81 -8.14 -26.60
C LEU A 10 27.29 -7.91 -26.49
N VAL A 11 26.83 -7.74 -25.25
CA VAL A 11 25.50 -7.23 -24.85
C VAL A 11 24.40 -8.28 -24.77
N SER A 12 24.27 -8.91 -23.61
CA SER A 12 22.96 -8.97 -22.96
C SER A 12 22.95 -7.86 -21.93
N ALA A 13 22.31 -6.75 -22.29
CA ALA A 13 22.01 -5.67 -21.40
C ALA A 13 21.36 -6.26 -20.14
N PHE A 14 21.97 -6.05 -18.97
CA PHE A 14 21.17 -5.97 -17.78
C PHE A 14 20.19 -4.84 -18.06
N VAL A 15 18.93 -5.20 -18.32
CA VAL A 15 17.85 -4.23 -18.24
C VAL A 15 17.80 -3.88 -16.77
N THR A 16 18.56 -2.87 -16.37
CA THR A 16 18.28 -2.13 -15.16
C THR A 16 16.93 -1.51 -15.41
N GLN A 17 15.88 -2.23 -15.02
CA GLN A 17 14.57 -1.63 -14.91
C GLN A 17 14.80 -0.46 -13.96
N ALA A 18 14.73 0.77 -14.46
CA ALA A 18 14.86 1.95 -13.63
C ALA A 18 13.66 1.91 -12.69
N HIS A 19 13.87 1.45 -11.46
CA HIS A 19 12.84 1.51 -10.43
C HIS A 19 12.75 2.99 -10.08
N ALA A 20 11.56 3.56 -10.16
CA ALA A 20 11.40 4.98 -9.87
C ALA A 20 11.44 5.17 -8.36
N GLU A 21 12.64 5.31 -7.81
CA GLU A 21 12.82 5.79 -6.44
C GLU A 21 12.17 7.18 -6.33
N ILE A 22 11.34 7.37 -5.30
CA ILE A 22 10.72 8.66 -5.05
C ILE A 22 11.83 9.62 -4.58
N SER A 23 12.16 10.62 -5.39
CA SER A 23 13.13 11.66 -5.01
C SER A 23 12.66 12.43 -3.77
N GLU A 24 13.58 13.08 -3.05
CA GLU A 24 13.24 13.91 -1.89
C GLU A 24 12.22 15.02 -2.22
N VAL A 25 12.32 15.59 -3.43
CA VAL A 25 11.36 16.59 -3.93
C VAL A 25 9.96 15.97 -4.10
N GLN A 26 9.88 14.78 -4.68
CA GLN A 26 8.61 14.05 -4.82
C GLN A 26 8.05 13.63 -3.45
N PHE A 27 8.90 13.16 -2.53
CA PHE A 27 8.53 12.82 -1.17
C PHE A 27 7.88 14.00 -0.45
N ASN A 28 8.54 15.16 -0.45
CA ASN A 28 7.99 16.38 0.16
C ASN A 28 6.71 16.87 -0.53
N SER A 29 6.63 16.71 -1.86
CA SER A 29 5.42 17.05 -2.63
C SER A 29 4.24 16.15 -2.26
N LEU A 30 4.46 14.85 -2.13
CA LEU A 30 3.44 13.89 -1.70
C LEU A 30 2.96 14.20 -0.27
N ILE A 31 3.88 14.46 0.67
CA ILE A 31 3.53 14.87 2.04
C ILE A 31 2.67 16.14 2.04
N SER A 32 3.00 17.11 1.18
CA SER A 32 2.24 18.36 1.06
C SER A 32 0.78 18.12 0.61
N LEU A 33 0.52 17.08 -0.19
CA LEU A 33 -0.85 16.68 -0.54
C LEU A 33 -1.65 16.26 0.71
N PHE A 34 -1.03 15.47 1.59
CA PHE A 34 -1.67 15.02 2.83
C PHE A 34 -1.89 16.16 3.83
N GLN A 35 -0.91 17.05 4.00
CA GLN A 35 -1.04 18.24 4.85
C GLN A 35 -2.18 19.14 4.40
N LYS A 36 -2.37 19.28 3.08
CA LYS A 36 -3.48 20.05 2.52
C LYS A 36 -4.83 19.34 2.72
N GLN A 37 -4.87 18.02 2.55
CA GLN A 37 -6.11 17.25 2.63
C GLN A 37 -6.60 17.05 4.07
N TYR A 38 -5.68 16.90 5.02
CA TYR A 38 -5.97 16.61 6.42
C TYR A 38 -5.29 17.65 7.34
N PRO A 39 -5.81 18.89 7.40
CA PRO A 39 -5.19 19.97 8.19
C PRO A 39 -5.15 19.69 9.70
N ASP A 40 -6.00 18.77 10.19
CA ASP A 40 -6.07 18.38 11.60
C ASP A 40 -5.07 17.25 11.95
N ILE A 41 -4.24 16.80 11.00
CA ILE A 41 -3.20 15.79 11.20
C ILE A 41 -1.85 16.41 10.82
N SER A 42 -0.89 16.37 11.75
CA SER A 42 0.49 16.75 11.45
C SER A 42 1.16 15.64 10.63
N PHE A 43 1.78 15.98 9.50
CA PHE A 43 2.58 15.05 8.72
C PHE A 43 4.05 15.49 8.75
N GLN A 44 4.92 14.60 9.21
CA GLN A 44 6.36 14.86 9.32
C GLN A 44 7.16 13.86 8.47
N GLY A 45 7.91 14.39 7.53
CA GLY A 45 8.85 13.61 6.71
C GLY A 45 10.21 13.47 7.41
N SER A 46 10.73 12.25 7.48
CA SER A 46 12.06 11.94 7.99
C SER A 46 12.91 11.34 6.88
N TRP A 47 13.35 12.19 5.94
CA TRP A 47 14.00 11.75 4.71
C TRP A 47 15.23 10.86 4.94
N PHE A 48 16.14 11.23 5.84
CA PHE A 48 17.37 10.45 6.07
C PHE A 48 17.17 9.16 6.91
N ASN A 49 15.96 8.88 7.38
CA ASN A 49 15.68 7.63 8.09
C ASN A 49 15.44 6.50 7.08
N ASP A 50 16.23 5.43 7.17
CA ASP A 50 16.19 4.28 6.24
C ASP A 50 15.10 3.24 6.56
N THR A 51 14.27 3.48 7.57
CA THR A 51 13.15 2.59 7.90
C THR A 51 12.13 2.55 6.76
N VAL A 52 11.78 1.36 6.27
CA VAL A 52 10.71 1.15 5.29
C VAL A 52 9.36 1.10 6.01
N ASN A 53 8.92 2.25 6.52
CA ASN A 53 7.65 2.34 7.25
C ASN A 53 7.06 3.77 7.26
N ALA A 54 5.82 3.88 7.71
CA ALA A 54 5.23 5.11 8.24
C ALA A 54 4.64 4.80 9.63
N GLN A 55 4.20 5.81 10.37
CA GLN A 55 3.64 5.58 11.70
C GLN A 55 2.64 6.66 12.09
N ALA A 56 1.44 6.22 12.49
CA ALA A 56 0.45 7.01 13.18
C ALA A 56 0.76 7.10 14.69
N MET A 57 0.74 8.31 15.22
CA MET A 57 0.91 8.59 16.64
C MET A 57 -0.14 9.60 17.11
N ARG A 58 -0.50 9.50 18.39
CA ARG A 58 -1.38 10.48 19.02
C ARG A 58 -0.84 10.88 20.39
N PHE A 59 -0.77 12.18 20.62
CA PHE A 59 -0.39 12.78 21.90
C PHE A 59 -1.56 13.63 22.37
N ASP A 60 -2.32 13.12 23.34
CA ASP A 60 -3.64 13.65 23.73
C ASP A 60 -4.58 13.78 22.53
N ASP A 61 -4.88 15.00 22.08
CA ASP A 61 -5.71 15.27 20.90
C ASP A 61 -4.90 15.52 19.63
N ALA A 62 -3.58 15.67 19.73
CA ALA A 62 -2.72 15.91 18.57
C ALA A 62 -2.52 14.62 17.77
N LYS A 63 -2.91 14.63 16.50
CA LYS A 63 -2.71 13.54 15.53
C LYS A 63 -1.42 13.79 14.76
N LEU A 64 -0.57 12.78 14.68
CA LEU A 64 0.70 12.82 13.96
C LEU A 64 0.83 11.59 13.05
N VAL A 65 1.38 11.81 11.87
CA VAL A 65 1.88 10.78 10.97
C VAL A 65 3.33 11.09 10.65
N VAL A 66 4.23 10.15 10.99
CA VAL A 66 5.65 10.24 10.62
C VAL A 66 5.92 9.31 9.46
N ILE A 67 6.61 9.81 8.45
CA ILE A 67 6.86 9.08 7.20
C ILE A 67 8.37 9.02 7.00
N TYR A 68 8.93 7.81 6.98
CA TYR A 68 10.37 7.60 6.88
C TYR A 68 10.80 7.55 5.41
N GLY A 69 11.98 8.09 5.11
CA GLY A 69 12.47 8.12 3.73
C GLY A 69 12.84 6.75 3.17
N GLY A 70 13.13 5.76 4.01
CA GLY A 70 13.33 4.37 3.60
C GLY A 70 12.12 3.82 2.85
N LEU A 71 10.89 4.17 3.27
CA LEU A 71 9.68 3.82 2.53
C LEU A 71 9.70 4.37 1.10
N ALA A 72 10.10 5.64 0.94
CA ALA A 72 10.13 6.33 -0.34
C ALA A 72 11.24 5.83 -1.29
N ARG A 73 12.35 5.36 -0.71
CA ARG A 73 13.51 4.84 -1.44
C ARG A 73 13.49 3.33 -1.67
N ASP A 74 12.56 2.60 -1.05
CA ASP A 74 12.41 1.18 -1.31
C ASP A 74 12.06 0.94 -2.79
N ALA A 75 12.75 -0.02 -3.42
CA ALA A 75 12.63 -0.27 -4.84
C ALA A 75 11.22 -0.74 -5.26
N ALA A 76 10.46 -1.34 -4.35
CA ALA A 76 9.08 -1.76 -4.60
C ALA A 76 8.06 -0.61 -4.41
N THR A 77 8.48 0.52 -3.85
CA THR A 77 7.57 1.65 -3.60
C THR A 77 7.35 2.51 -4.85
N THR A 78 6.08 2.76 -5.12
CA THR A 78 5.58 3.69 -6.15
C THR A 78 4.95 4.90 -5.47
N ALA A 79 4.70 5.99 -6.22
CA ALA A 79 3.98 7.14 -5.66
C ALA A 79 2.58 6.75 -5.13
N ASP A 80 1.91 5.81 -5.79
CA ASP A 80 0.59 5.32 -5.37
C ASP A 80 0.68 4.44 -4.12
N SER A 81 1.65 3.52 -4.02
CA SER A 81 1.81 2.67 -2.83
C SER A 81 2.35 3.44 -1.63
N PHE A 82 3.21 4.45 -1.86
CA PHE A 82 3.60 5.40 -0.83
C PHE A 82 2.38 6.14 -0.28
N ALA A 83 1.54 6.71 -1.16
CA ALA A 83 0.34 7.40 -0.75
C ALA A 83 -0.65 6.47 -0.04
N LEU A 84 -0.78 5.23 -0.49
CA LEU A 84 -1.64 4.25 0.15
C LEU A 84 -1.15 3.89 1.56
N MET A 85 0.16 3.75 1.77
CA MET A 85 0.74 3.54 3.10
C MET A 85 0.50 4.74 4.03
N VAL A 86 0.67 5.97 3.54
CA VAL A 86 0.33 7.16 4.34
C VAL A 86 -1.18 7.23 4.62
N CYS A 87 -2.02 6.85 3.66
CA CYS A 87 -3.46 6.74 3.85
C CYS A 87 -3.85 5.67 4.89
N HIS A 88 -3.08 4.59 5.02
CA HIS A 88 -3.24 3.61 6.09
C HIS A 88 -3.00 4.26 7.46
N GLU A 89 -1.94 5.08 7.61
CA GLU A 89 -1.71 5.82 8.86
C GLU A 89 -2.83 6.83 9.16
N VAL A 90 -3.39 7.47 8.14
CA VAL A 90 -4.60 8.30 8.29
C VAL A 90 -5.79 7.44 8.73
N GLY A 91 -5.88 6.21 8.23
CA GLY A 91 -6.89 5.22 8.61
C GLY A 91 -6.85 4.84 10.08
N HIS A 92 -5.69 4.78 10.72
CA HIS A 92 -5.64 4.61 12.17
C HIS A 92 -6.34 5.76 12.91
N HIS A 93 -6.24 6.99 12.42
CA HIS A 93 -6.85 8.17 13.04
C HIS A 93 -8.35 8.32 12.75
N LEU A 94 -8.80 7.94 11.55
CA LEU A 94 -10.11 8.30 11.01
C LEU A 94 -10.99 7.10 10.61
N GLY A 95 -10.47 5.88 10.66
CA GLY A 95 -11.19 4.68 10.24
C GLY A 95 -12.33 4.29 11.18
N ASP A 96 -13.41 3.76 10.60
CA ASP A 96 -14.61 3.31 11.31
C ASP A 96 -14.41 1.94 11.99
N GLY A 97 -13.42 1.84 12.88
CA GLY A 97 -13.11 0.69 13.72
C GLY A 97 -13.08 -0.68 13.03
N PRO A 98 -13.00 -1.79 13.77
CA PRO A 98 -12.80 -1.83 15.21
C PRO A 98 -11.44 -1.23 15.59
N TYR A 99 -11.33 -0.80 16.85
CA TYR A 99 -10.19 -0.07 17.38
C TYR A 99 -9.32 -0.96 18.27
N PHE A 100 -8.03 -0.66 18.36
CA PHE A 100 -7.16 -1.31 19.34
C PHE A 100 -7.69 -1.09 20.77
N PRO A 101 -7.54 -2.07 21.67
CA PRO A 101 -7.93 -1.93 23.06
C PRO A 101 -6.94 -1.08 23.85
N ALA A 102 -7.42 -0.29 24.80
CA ALA A 102 -6.62 0.44 25.76
C ALA A 102 -6.48 -0.36 27.07
N PRO A 103 -5.50 -0.01 27.94
CA PRO A 103 -5.43 -0.58 29.29
C PRO A 103 -6.78 -0.47 30.01
N ALA A 104 -7.15 -1.52 30.76
CA ALA A 104 -8.45 -1.66 31.43
C ALA A 104 -9.69 -1.80 30.51
N GLY A 105 -9.52 -2.09 29.22
CA GLY A 105 -10.61 -2.49 28.33
C GLY A 105 -11.41 -1.34 27.72
N SER A 106 -10.92 -0.10 27.80
CA SER A 106 -11.45 1.02 27.01
C SER A 106 -11.02 0.92 25.54
N ILE A 107 -11.67 1.71 24.67
CA ILE A 107 -11.32 1.81 23.25
C ILE A 107 -10.18 2.83 23.09
N THR A 108 -9.14 2.50 22.31
CA THR A 108 -8.11 3.48 21.91
C THR A 108 -8.60 4.35 20.76
N TRP A 109 -7.84 5.38 20.44
CA TRP A 109 -8.07 6.21 19.27
C TRP A 109 -7.78 5.51 17.92
N ALA A 110 -6.99 4.43 17.92
CA ALA A 110 -6.43 3.85 16.71
C ALA A 110 -7.31 2.73 16.17
N ALA A 111 -7.77 2.85 14.92
CA ALA A 111 -8.39 1.73 14.21
C ALA A 111 -7.39 0.57 14.07
N GLY A 112 -7.84 -0.69 14.11
CA GLY A 112 -6.99 -1.85 13.86
C GLY A 112 -6.46 -1.89 12.42
N GLU A 113 -5.43 -2.70 12.16
CA GLU A 113 -4.72 -2.76 10.87
C GLU A 113 -5.66 -2.93 9.66
N GLY A 114 -6.55 -3.93 9.70
CA GLY A 114 -7.51 -4.17 8.60
C GLY A 114 -8.53 -3.04 8.42
N ALA A 115 -8.91 -2.36 9.51
CA ALA A 115 -9.80 -1.20 9.44
C ALA A 115 -9.11 0.02 8.84
N ALA A 116 -7.85 0.24 9.20
CA ALA A 116 -7.01 1.28 8.65
C ALA A 116 -6.74 1.05 7.15
N ASP A 117 -6.43 -0.19 6.75
CA ASP A 117 -6.26 -0.58 5.34
C ASP A 117 -7.55 -0.38 4.54
N TYR A 118 -8.70 -0.76 5.11
CA TYR A 118 -9.98 -0.58 4.45
C TYR A 118 -10.27 0.92 4.26
N PHE A 119 -10.08 1.75 5.29
CA PHE A 119 -10.22 3.20 5.16
C PHE A 119 -9.23 3.81 4.15
N ALA A 120 -8.00 3.28 4.07
CA ALA A 120 -6.93 3.84 3.26
C ALA A 120 -7.33 4.05 1.80
N VAL A 121 -8.16 3.17 1.22
CA VAL A 121 -8.62 3.32 -0.16
C VAL A 121 -9.82 4.25 -0.27
N HIS A 122 -10.97 3.87 0.29
CA HIS A 122 -12.22 4.61 0.11
C HIS A 122 -12.21 5.99 0.79
N GLY A 123 -11.58 6.09 1.96
CA GLY A 123 -11.57 7.26 2.81
C GLY A 123 -10.42 8.23 2.53
N CYS A 124 -9.38 7.79 1.81
CA CYS A 124 -8.20 8.60 1.57
C CYS A 124 -7.67 8.54 0.14
N PHE A 125 -7.21 7.39 -0.35
CA PHE A 125 -6.52 7.28 -1.63
C PHE A 125 -7.39 7.76 -2.79
N ASN A 126 -8.67 7.41 -2.81
CA ASN A 126 -9.61 7.84 -3.86
C ASN A 126 -9.73 9.36 -3.99
N GLN A 127 -9.51 10.11 -2.91
CA GLN A 127 -9.56 11.58 -2.90
C GLN A 127 -8.26 12.20 -3.43
N LEU A 128 -7.13 11.48 -3.30
CA LEU A 128 -5.81 11.97 -3.64
C LEU A 128 -5.32 11.46 -5.01
N ALA A 129 -5.84 10.34 -5.51
CA ALA A 129 -5.35 9.65 -6.70
C ALA A 129 -5.17 10.59 -7.91
N ALA A 130 -6.12 11.49 -8.16
CA ALA A 130 -6.02 12.43 -9.28
C ALA A 130 -4.85 13.44 -9.16
N SER A 131 -4.36 13.68 -7.94
CA SER A 131 -3.23 14.58 -7.65
C SER A 131 -1.88 13.86 -7.58
N ILE A 132 -1.89 12.52 -7.56
CA ILE A 132 -0.67 11.71 -7.51
C ILE A 132 -0.25 11.34 -8.94
N PRO A 133 1.02 11.56 -9.33
CA PRO A 133 1.51 11.17 -10.65
C PRO A 133 1.29 9.68 -10.89
N ALA A 134 0.61 9.34 -12.00
CA ALA A 134 0.46 7.96 -12.40
C ALA A 134 1.83 7.37 -12.80
N GLN A 135 2.16 6.21 -12.27
CA GLN A 135 3.37 5.48 -12.62
C GLN A 135 3.02 4.26 -13.47
N SER A 136 3.79 4.03 -14.54
CA SER A 136 3.67 2.81 -15.32
C SER A 136 4.38 1.68 -14.59
N LEU A 137 3.64 0.65 -14.21
CA LEU A 137 4.17 -0.57 -13.62
C LEU A 137 3.97 -1.74 -14.59
N SER A 138 5.01 -2.55 -14.78
CA SER A 138 4.88 -3.82 -15.50
C SER A 138 4.34 -4.88 -14.54
N LEU A 139 3.19 -5.46 -14.87
CA LEU A 139 2.60 -6.58 -14.13
C LEU A 139 2.60 -7.85 -15.00
N PRO A 140 2.72 -9.03 -14.39
CA PRO A 140 2.47 -10.30 -15.08
C PRO A 140 1.11 -10.32 -15.79
N SER A 141 1.00 -10.99 -16.93
CA SER A 141 -0.19 -10.96 -17.80
C SER A 141 -1.47 -11.48 -17.11
N ASP A 142 -1.33 -12.45 -16.22
CA ASP A 142 -2.41 -12.99 -15.40
C ASP A 142 -2.92 -11.95 -14.39
N GLN A 143 -2.02 -11.17 -13.78
CA GLN A 143 -2.40 -10.07 -12.88
C GLN A 143 -3.05 -8.92 -13.65
N VAL A 144 -2.57 -8.58 -14.85
CA VAL A 144 -3.22 -7.59 -15.73
C VAL A 144 -4.64 -8.02 -16.09
N THR A 145 -4.83 -9.30 -16.42
CA THR A 145 -6.15 -9.87 -16.73
C THR A 145 -7.08 -9.78 -15.51
N SER A 146 -6.57 -10.18 -14.34
CA SER A 146 -7.33 -10.14 -13.08
C SER A 146 -7.74 -8.70 -12.71
N LEU A 147 -6.81 -7.74 -12.83
CA LEU A 147 -7.06 -6.33 -12.55
C LEU A 147 -8.14 -5.74 -13.45
N LYS A 148 -8.09 -6.04 -14.75
CA LYS A 148 -9.11 -5.60 -15.71
C LYS A 148 -10.49 -6.15 -15.36
N GLN A 149 -10.57 -7.44 -15.04
CA GLN A 149 -11.83 -8.08 -14.66
C GLN A 149 -12.40 -7.48 -13.36
N LEU A 150 -11.53 -7.23 -12.38
CA LEU A 150 -11.90 -6.72 -11.06
C LEU A 150 -12.48 -5.30 -11.14
N CYS A 151 -11.84 -4.41 -11.90
CA CYS A 151 -12.20 -2.99 -11.93
C CYS A 151 -13.16 -2.60 -13.05
N SER A 152 -13.51 -3.48 -13.99
CA SER A 152 -14.29 -3.11 -15.19
C SER A 152 -15.69 -2.57 -14.88
N ALA A 153 -16.30 -3.02 -13.78
CA ALA A 153 -17.66 -2.62 -13.38
C ALA A 153 -17.69 -1.38 -12.47
N GLN A 154 -16.52 -0.85 -12.06
CA GLN A 154 -16.44 0.29 -11.16
C GLN A 154 -16.75 1.60 -11.90
N SER A 155 -17.29 2.58 -11.17
CA SER A 155 -17.54 3.93 -11.72
C SER A 155 -16.25 4.65 -12.13
N SER A 156 -15.14 4.34 -11.47
CA SER A 156 -13.80 4.78 -11.83
C SER A 156 -12.83 3.59 -11.94
N PRO A 157 -12.82 2.87 -13.09
CA PRO A 157 -11.97 1.70 -13.28
C PRO A 157 -10.48 2.02 -13.12
N VAL A 158 -10.06 3.23 -13.48
CA VAL A 158 -8.66 3.69 -13.37
C VAL A 158 -8.25 3.87 -11.90
N ILE A 159 -9.09 4.49 -11.07
CA ILE A 159 -8.77 4.67 -9.64
C ILE A 159 -8.80 3.32 -8.93
N CYS A 160 -9.78 2.46 -9.24
CA CYS A 160 -9.81 1.09 -8.74
C CYS A 160 -8.52 0.34 -9.09
N ALA A 161 -8.08 0.41 -10.36
CA ALA A 161 -6.88 -0.27 -10.79
C ALA A 161 -5.62 0.24 -10.07
N ARG A 162 -5.50 1.56 -9.91
CA ARG A 162 -4.40 2.17 -9.15
C ARG A 162 -4.40 1.75 -7.68
N ALA A 163 -5.55 1.76 -7.02
CA ALA A 163 -5.68 1.34 -5.63
C ALA A 163 -5.31 -0.15 -5.45
N ALA A 164 -5.77 -1.03 -6.34
CA ALA A 164 -5.45 -2.45 -6.28
C ALA A 164 -3.95 -2.73 -6.52
N VAL A 165 -3.32 -2.03 -7.46
CA VAL A 165 -1.87 -2.16 -7.71
C VAL A 165 -1.05 -1.57 -6.55
N ALA A 166 -1.44 -0.43 -6.01
CA ALA A 166 -0.83 0.15 -4.81
C ALA A 166 -0.94 -0.81 -3.61
N GLY A 167 -2.12 -1.40 -3.41
CA GLY A 167 -2.38 -2.39 -2.37
C GLY A 167 -1.52 -3.64 -2.53
N LEU A 168 -1.30 -4.09 -3.78
CA LEU A 168 -0.40 -5.20 -4.07
C LEU A 168 1.04 -4.88 -3.63
N MET A 169 1.55 -3.67 -3.91
CA MET A 169 2.89 -3.29 -3.48
C MET A 169 3.00 -3.19 -1.95
N VAL A 170 1.99 -2.62 -1.27
CA VAL A 170 1.95 -2.57 0.20
C VAL A 170 1.92 -3.98 0.81
N ALA A 171 1.10 -4.87 0.26
CA ALA A 171 1.06 -6.27 0.69
C ALA A 171 2.39 -6.98 0.46
N LYS A 172 3.12 -6.67 -0.62
CA LYS A 172 4.47 -7.20 -0.88
C LYS A 172 5.51 -6.67 0.10
N LEU A 173 5.46 -5.41 0.50
CA LEU A 173 6.32 -4.87 1.56
C LEU A 173 6.13 -5.66 2.87
N GLN A 174 4.89 -5.96 3.24
CA GLN A 174 4.61 -6.81 4.40
C GLN A 174 5.10 -8.25 4.19
N TRP A 175 4.87 -8.84 3.01
CA TRP A 175 5.32 -10.19 2.69
C TRP A 175 6.85 -10.34 2.81
N ASN A 176 7.62 -9.34 2.39
CA ASN A 176 9.08 -9.34 2.45
C ASN A 176 9.66 -9.35 3.88
N VAL A 177 8.88 -8.98 4.90
CA VAL A 177 9.32 -8.90 6.30
C VAL A 177 8.74 -10.00 7.19
N LEU A 178 7.72 -10.72 6.71
CA LEU A 178 7.14 -11.86 7.42
C LEU A 178 7.93 -13.16 7.14
N PRO A 179 8.07 -14.07 8.12
CA PRO A 179 8.70 -15.36 7.90
C PRO A 179 7.96 -16.19 6.82
N GLU A 180 8.72 -16.98 6.06
CA GLU A 180 8.46 -17.57 4.72
C GLU A 180 7.21 -18.48 4.53
N GLU A 181 6.22 -18.46 5.42
CA GLU A 181 5.06 -19.38 5.34
C GLU A 181 3.90 -18.85 4.48
N ASN A 182 3.89 -17.56 4.12
CA ASN A 182 2.82 -16.98 3.31
C ASN A 182 3.18 -16.98 1.81
N PRO A 183 2.27 -17.41 0.91
CA PRO A 183 2.47 -17.22 -0.53
C PRO A 183 2.52 -15.73 -0.88
N GLU A 184 3.26 -15.38 -1.93
CA GLU A 184 3.31 -14.01 -2.45
C GLU A 184 1.88 -13.53 -2.80
N PRO A 185 1.46 -12.33 -2.32
CA PRO A 185 0.14 -11.80 -2.60
C PRO A 185 -0.01 -11.47 -4.10
N ARG A 186 -1.23 -11.67 -4.62
CA ARG A 186 -1.55 -11.43 -6.04
C ARG A 186 -2.99 -10.95 -6.20
N ILE A 187 -3.24 -10.10 -7.21
CA ILE A 187 -4.56 -9.48 -7.47
C ILE A 187 -5.66 -10.53 -7.74
N GLY A 188 -5.32 -11.63 -8.41
CA GLY A 188 -6.25 -12.74 -8.65
C GLY A 188 -6.31 -13.77 -7.50
N GLY A 189 -5.58 -13.53 -6.41
CA GLY A 189 -5.58 -14.36 -5.21
C GLY A 189 -6.72 -13.98 -4.27
N HIS A 190 -6.97 -14.84 -3.28
CA HIS A 190 -7.94 -14.59 -2.22
C HIS A 190 -7.58 -15.38 -0.96
N ASP A 191 -7.61 -14.74 0.20
CA ASP A 191 -7.53 -15.39 1.50
C ASP A 191 -8.93 -15.80 1.98
N SER A 192 -9.20 -17.11 1.89
CA SER A 192 -10.49 -17.71 2.26
C SER A 192 -10.66 -17.99 3.76
N SER A 193 -9.66 -17.65 4.58
CA SER A 193 -9.73 -17.84 6.03
C SER A 193 -10.87 -17.02 6.65
N LYS A 194 -11.40 -17.51 7.78
CA LYS A 194 -12.44 -16.84 8.54
C LYS A 194 -12.02 -16.79 9.99
N VAL A 195 -11.89 -15.58 10.53
CA VAL A 195 -11.53 -15.41 11.93
C VAL A 195 -12.76 -15.59 12.83
N GLY A 196 -12.59 -16.22 13.99
CA GLY A 196 -13.66 -16.35 14.98
C GLY A 196 -13.91 -15.07 15.80
N LYS A 197 -13.02 -14.08 15.68
CA LYS A 197 -13.09 -12.73 16.25
C LYS A 197 -12.26 -11.81 15.37
N THR A 198 -12.68 -10.55 15.24
CA THR A 198 -11.93 -9.57 14.44
C THR A 198 -10.47 -9.47 14.89
N LEU A 199 -9.57 -9.61 13.93
CA LEU A 199 -8.13 -9.40 14.09
C LEU A 199 -7.84 -7.89 14.04
N LEU A 200 -7.18 -7.38 15.08
CA LEU A 200 -6.81 -5.96 15.17
C LEU A 200 -5.38 -5.70 14.71
N ASP A 201 -4.52 -6.72 14.75
CA ASP A 201 -3.13 -6.71 14.30
C ASP A 201 -3.04 -7.13 12.81
N TYR A 202 -1.83 -7.27 12.28
CA TYR A 202 -1.57 -7.61 10.89
C TYR A 202 -2.20 -8.96 10.49
N ALA A 203 -3.05 -8.93 9.47
CA ALA A 203 -3.52 -10.12 8.76
C ALA A 203 -2.45 -10.67 7.81
N SER A 204 -2.73 -11.78 7.11
CA SER A 204 -1.84 -12.28 6.06
C SER A 204 -1.64 -11.22 4.95
N PRO A 205 -0.51 -11.23 4.22
CA PRO A 205 -0.31 -10.32 3.09
C PRO A 205 -1.42 -10.38 2.03
N GLN A 206 -1.95 -11.57 1.75
CA GLN A 206 -3.07 -11.71 0.81
C GLN A 206 -4.36 -11.11 1.40
N CYS A 207 -4.64 -11.34 2.69
CA CYS A 207 -5.80 -10.74 3.36
C CYS A 207 -5.72 -9.20 3.39
N ARG A 208 -4.53 -8.64 3.55
CA ARG A 208 -4.28 -7.19 3.42
C ARG A 208 -4.59 -6.69 2.01
N LEU A 209 -4.10 -7.37 0.98
CA LEU A 209 -4.45 -7.05 -0.41
C LEU A 209 -5.96 -7.13 -0.66
N ASP A 210 -6.60 -8.19 -0.21
CA ASP A 210 -8.05 -8.40 -0.33
C ASP A 210 -8.83 -7.26 0.34
N THR A 211 -8.30 -6.67 1.40
CA THR A 211 -8.90 -5.54 2.13
C THR A 211 -8.86 -4.25 1.31
N PHE A 212 -7.72 -3.94 0.69
CA PHE A 212 -7.61 -2.80 -0.22
C PHE A 212 -8.53 -2.98 -1.45
N ILE A 213 -8.58 -4.19 -2.00
CA ILE A 213 -9.47 -4.54 -3.11
C ILE A 213 -10.94 -4.39 -2.71
N ALA A 214 -11.35 -4.95 -1.58
CA ALA A 214 -12.73 -4.85 -1.11
C ALA A 214 -13.15 -3.37 -0.95
N SER A 215 -12.27 -2.54 -0.40
CA SER A 215 -12.49 -1.10 -0.27
C SER A 215 -12.58 -0.39 -1.63
N ALA A 216 -11.71 -0.72 -2.59
CA ALA A 216 -11.76 -0.19 -3.95
C ALA A 216 -13.05 -0.56 -4.70
N LEU A 217 -13.63 -1.72 -4.37
CA LEU A 217 -14.88 -2.22 -4.95
C LEU A 217 -16.13 -1.77 -4.19
N GLY A 218 -15.99 -1.10 -3.05
CA GLY A 218 -17.11 -0.79 -2.14
C GLY A 218 -17.81 -2.03 -1.59
N SER A 219 -17.08 -3.14 -1.45
CA SER A 219 -17.58 -4.43 -0.96
C SER A 219 -17.35 -4.59 0.54
N ALA A 220 -18.00 -5.57 1.16
CA ALA A 220 -17.83 -5.83 2.60
C ALA A 220 -16.37 -6.12 2.97
N ARG A 221 -16.00 -5.78 4.21
CA ARG A 221 -14.69 -6.09 4.80
C ARG A 221 -14.41 -7.61 4.75
N PRO A 222 -13.20 -8.06 4.39
CA PRO A 222 -12.87 -9.48 4.29
C PRO A 222 -13.01 -10.26 5.61
N ALA A 223 -13.51 -11.49 5.52
CA ALA A 223 -13.68 -12.39 6.68
C ALA A 223 -12.35 -12.92 7.25
N CYS A 224 -11.25 -12.79 6.50
CA CYS A 224 -9.91 -13.19 6.92
C CYS A 224 -9.33 -12.28 8.03
N TRP A 225 -9.98 -11.15 8.32
CA TRP A 225 -9.69 -10.32 9.50
C TRP A 225 -10.92 -9.79 10.22
N SER A 226 -12.09 -9.68 9.57
CA SER A 226 -13.32 -9.18 10.19
C SER A 226 -14.32 -10.29 10.51
N HIS A 227 -14.97 -10.21 11.67
CA HIS A 227 -16.03 -11.11 12.11
C HIS A 227 -17.38 -10.39 12.18
#